data_AF-A0A6C0LVW9-F1
#
_entry.id   AF-A0A6C0LVW9-F1
#
_cell.length_a   1.000
_cell.length_b   1.000
_cell.length_c   1.000
_cell.angle_alpha   90.00
_cell.angle_beta   90.00
_cell.angle_gamma   90.00
#
_symmetry.space_group_name_H-M   'P 1'
#
loop_
_entity.id
_entity.type
_entity.pdbx_description
1 polymer ?
#
loop_
_entity_poly.entity_id
_entity_poly.type
_entity_poly.pdbx_seq_one_letter_code
_entity_poly.pdbx_strand_id
1 'polypeptide(L)'
;MSLSGDTYKMNSSDVSMEIDQIHPLSDKWTLWAHLPHDTNWSIDSYSKIHTIENMEESIVLCETLPEKMVKNCMLFLMKENIKPTWEDPVNRNGGCFSYKITNKNVEDAWKNIFYHLIGNTISKNKQFIKSITGITISPKKNFCIIKIWLSNCNYQNPDFIRIKNLSNQACLFKKHTPTR
;
A
#
# COMPACT_ATOMS: atom_id res chain seq x y z
N MET A 1 -37.20 -31.06 44.58
CA MET A 1 -36.15 -32.06 44.88
C MET A 1 -36.12 -33.03 43.71
N SER A 2 -35.10 -33.20 42.89
CA SER A 2 -33.70 -32.77 42.87
C SER A 2 -33.30 -32.81 41.38
N LEU A 3 -32.79 -31.70 40.82
CA LEU A 3 -32.11 -31.69 39.53
C LEU A 3 -30.64 -32.01 39.80
N SER A 4 -30.20 -33.22 39.47
CA SER A 4 -28.79 -33.59 39.46
C SER A 4 -28.14 -32.93 38.25
N GLY A 5 -27.31 -31.91 38.51
CA GLY A 5 -26.52 -31.24 37.50
C GLY A 5 -25.33 -32.10 37.10
N ASP A 6 -25.29 -32.50 35.84
CA ASP A 6 -24.09 -33.08 35.24
C ASP A 6 -23.07 -31.96 35.00
N THR A 7 -22.10 -31.86 35.89
CA THR A 7 -20.88 -31.07 35.68
C THR A 7 -20.10 -31.66 34.51
N TYR A 8 -20.10 -30.96 33.38
CA TYR A 8 -19.14 -31.17 32.29
C TYR A 8 -17.73 -30.87 32.82
N LYS A 9 -16.95 -31.93 33.08
CA LYS A 9 -15.51 -31.81 33.33
C LYS A 9 -14.82 -31.56 31.99
N MET A 10 -14.43 -30.31 31.76
CA MET A 10 -13.48 -29.97 30.69
C MET A 10 -12.10 -30.52 31.08
N ASN A 11 -11.56 -31.44 30.29
CA ASN A 11 -10.18 -31.89 30.41
C ASN A 11 -9.25 -30.73 30.03
N SER A 12 -8.31 -30.36 30.91
CA SER A 12 -7.41 -29.22 30.71
C SER A 12 -6.23 -29.50 29.78
N SER A 13 -6.34 -30.48 28.88
CA SER A 13 -5.22 -30.96 28.05
C SER A 13 -5.29 -30.57 26.57
N ASP A 14 -6.35 -29.93 26.08
CA ASP A 14 -6.53 -29.62 24.65
C ASP A 14 -6.75 -28.13 24.34
N VAL A 15 -6.14 -27.23 25.11
CA VAL A 15 -5.93 -25.84 24.65
C VAL A 15 -4.46 -25.70 24.31
N SER A 16 -4.04 -26.27 23.18
CA SER A 16 -2.85 -25.76 22.51
C SER A 16 -3.17 -24.33 22.11
N MET A 17 -2.54 -23.35 22.78
CA MET A 17 -2.49 -22.01 22.23
C MET A 17 -1.82 -22.16 20.86
N GLU A 18 -2.62 -22.10 19.79
CA GLU A 18 -2.07 -21.95 18.46
C GLU A 18 -1.25 -20.66 18.51
N ILE A 19 0.07 -20.81 18.42
CA ILE A 19 0.95 -19.67 18.22
C ILE A 19 0.49 -19.09 16.89
N ASP A 20 -0.12 -17.90 16.91
CA ASP A 20 -0.50 -17.17 15.71
C ASP A 20 0.71 -17.19 14.76
N GLN A 21 0.61 -17.97 13.69
CA GLN A 21 1.68 -18.06 12.71
C GLN A 21 1.79 -16.70 12.04
N ILE A 22 2.89 -15.98 12.30
CA ILE A 22 3.19 -14.70 11.65
C ILE A 22 3.69 -15.00 10.24
N HIS A 23 3.12 -14.35 9.23
CA HIS A 23 3.46 -14.58 7.83
C HIS A 23 4.36 -13.45 7.29
N PRO A 24 5.70 -13.65 7.20
CA PRO A 24 6.61 -12.58 6.76
C PRO A 24 6.38 -12.20 5.29
N LEU A 25 6.49 -10.90 5.00
CA LEU A 25 6.45 -10.37 3.64
C LEU A 25 7.80 -10.53 2.94
N SER A 26 7.79 -10.57 1.60
CA SER A 26 9.03 -10.62 0.80
C SER A 26 9.84 -9.31 0.84
N ASP A 27 9.15 -8.19 1.01
CA ASP A 27 9.72 -6.85 1.17
C ASP A 27 9.06 -6.22 2.41
N LYS A 28 9.82 -5.43 3.16
CA LYS A 28 9.27 -4.54 4.20
C LYS A 28 8.73 -3.27 3.56
N TRP A 29 7.61 -2.76 4.06
CA TRP A 29 6.94 -1.58 3.48
C TRP A 29 6.69 -0.52 4.54
N THR A 30 7.00 0.73 4.27
CA THR A 30 6.74 1.84 5.18
C THR A 30 5.63 2.72 4.65
N LEU A 31 4.59 2.93 5.46
CA LEU A 31 3.53 3.88 5.19
C LEU A 31 3.93 5.27 5.72
N TRP A 32 3.79 6.29 4.89
CA TRP A 32 4.03 7.68 5.20
C TRP A 32 2.78 8.52 4.91
N ALA A 33 2.65 9.65 5.61
CA ALA A 33 1.68 10.69 5.31
C ALA A 33 2.37 12.04 5.05
N HIS A 34 1.78 12.81 4.15
CA HIS A 34 2.11 14.21 3.92
C HIS A 34 0.81 15.03 3.78
N LEU A 35 0.82 16.25 4.30
CA LEU A 35 -0.37 17.11 4.31
C LEU A 35 -0.59 17.76 2.93
N PRO A 36 -1.81 17.75 2.37
CA PRO A 36 -2.00 18.23 1.00
C PRO A 36 -1.72 19.72 0.76
N HIS A 37 -1.74 20.52 1.82
CA HIS A 37 -1.52 21.96 1.80
C HIS A 37 -0.08 22.34 2.18
N ASP A 38 0.71 21.37 2.62
CA ASP A 38 2.12 21.60 2.86
C ASP A 38 2.83 21.66 1.49
N THR A 39 3.68 22.68 1.33
CA THR A 39 4.43 22.92 0.10
C THR A 39 5.91 22.57 0.26
N ASN A 40 6.33 22.22 1.47
CA ASN A 40 7.64 21.65 1.73
C ASN A 40 7.66 20.18 1.28
N TRP A 41 8.38 19.88 0.21
CA TRP A 41 8.51 18.51 -0.31
C TRP A 41 9.78 17.80 0.18
N SER A 42 10.53 18.40 1.11
CA SER A 42 11.63 17.70 1.77
C SER A 42 11.11 16.59 2.66
N ILE A 43 11.96 15.61 2.97
CA ILE A 43 11.57 14.45 3.79
C ILE A 43 11.04 14.85 5.18
N ASP A 44 11.42 16.01 5.70
CA ASP A 44 11.05 16.48 7.03
C ASP A 44 9.54 16.79 7.16
N SER A 45 8.84 17.02 6.04
CA SER A 45 7.38 17.21 6.01
C SER A 45 6.58 15.91 5.89
N TYR A 46 7.27 14.76 5.79
CA TYR A 46 6.65 13.44 5.69
C TYR A 46 6.69 12.75 7.05
N SER A 47 5.52 12.36 7.54
CA SER A 47 5.39 11.60 8.77
C SER A 47 5.41 10.10 8.48
N LYS A 48 6.38 9.37 9.03
CA LYS A 48 6.37 7.91 9.04
C LYS A 48 5.24 7.43 9.97
N ILE A 49 4.35 6.59 9.46
CA ILE A 49 3.23 6.03 10.22
C ILE A 49 3.61 4.67 10.81
N HIS A 50 3.97 3.71 9.95
CA HIS A 50 4.31 2.35 10.37
C HIS A 50 5.19 1.66 9.31
N THR A 51 6.03 0.72 9.74
CA THR A 51 6.74 -0.21 8.84
C THR A 51 6.17 -1.60 9.03
N ILE A 52 5.63 -2.15 7.95
CA ILE A 52 5.01 -3.47 7.86
C ILE A 52 6.09 -4.50 7.52
N GLU A 53 6.15 -5.58 8.30
CA GLU A 53 7.08 -6.70 8.05
C GLU A 53 6.37 -8.04 7.75
N ASN A 54 5.10 -8.16 8.12
CA ASN A 54 4.30 -9.37 7.98
C ASN A 54 2.89 -9.06 7.47
N MET A 55 2.17 -10.12 7.06
CA MET A 55 0.84 -10.02 6.49
C MET A 55 -0.19 -9.53 7.51
N GLU A 56 -0.08 -9.93 8.76
CA GLU A 56 -1.01 -9.56 9.83
C GLU A 56 -1.00 -8.04 10.06
N GLU A 57 0.19 -7.46 10.20
CA GLU A 57 0.37 -6.00 10.27
C GLU A 57 -0.18 -5.29 9.04
N SER A 58 -0.04 -5.89 7.87
CA SER A 58 -0.52 -5.31 6.63
C SER A 58 -2.05 -5.21 6.59
N ILE A 59 -2.75 -6.24 7.07
CA ILE A 59 -4.21 -6.30 7.16
C ILE A 59 -4.66 -5.27 8.20
N VAL A 60 -4.08 -5.29 9.40
CA VAL A 60 -4.42 -4.36 10.47
C VAL A 60 -4.24 -2.92 9.99
N LEU A 61 -3.09 -2.57 9.41
CA LEU A 61 -2.85 -1.20 8.95
C LEU A 61 -3.81 -0.79 7.84
N CYS A 62 -4.04 -1.65 6.84
CA CYS A 62 -4.89 -1.34 5.70
C CYS A 62 -6.37 -1.16 6.10
N GLU A 63 -6.88 -2.00 7.01
CA GLU A 63 -8.28 -1.97 7.44
C GLU A 63 -8.55 -0.92 8.53
N THR A 64 -7.55 -0.53 9.33
CA THR A 64 -7.71 0.49 10.39
C THR A 64 -7.50 1.92 9.90
N LEU A 65 -6.92 2.12 8.71
CA LEU A 65 -6.77 3.44 8.12
C LEU A 65 -8.15 4.09 7.89
N PRO A 66 -8.45 5.25 8.50
CA PRO A 66 -9.74 5.90 8.31
C PRO A 66 -9.95 6.28 6.84
N GLU A 67 -11.14 6.00 6.30
CA GLU A 67 -11.50 6.35 4.92
C GLU A 67 -11.26 7.85 4.63
N LYS A 68 -11.56 8.71 5.60
CA LYS A 68 -11.29 10.16 5.52
C LYS A 68 -9.82 10.48 5.33
N MET A 69 -8.91 9.70 5.93
CA MET A 69 -7.47 9.88 5.77
C MET A 69 -7.03 9.48 4.36
N VAL A 70 -7.50 8.34 3.86
CA VAL A 70 -7.21 7.87 2.49
C VAL A 70 -7.72 8.87 1.44
N LYS A 71 -8.87 9.51 1.69
CA LYS A 71 -9.49 10.49 0.78
C LYS A 71 -8.94 11.91 0.88
N ASN A 72 -8.32 12.29 1.99
CA ASN A 72 -7.97 13.69 2.26
C ASN A 72 -6.50 13.92 2.62
N CYS A 73 -5.70 12.89 2.86
CA CYS A 73 -4.24 13.02 3.07
C CYS A 73 -3.48 12.49 1.85
N MET A 74 -2.23 12.92 1.68
CA MET A 74 -1.33 12.22 0.77
C MET A 74 -0.72 11.04 1.52
N LEU A 75 -0.95 9.82 1.05
CA LEU A 75 -0.37 8.60 1.64
C LEU A 75 0.61 7.96 0.66
N PHE A 76 1.68 7.40 1.20
CA PHE A 76 2.76 6.77 0.44
C PHE A 76 3.12 5.46 1.11
N LEU A 77 2.98 4.34 0.39
CA LEU A 77 3.48 3.05 0.84
C LEU A 77 4.70 2.71 -0.02
N MET A 78 5.89 2.86 0.57
CA MET A 78 7.17 2.68 -0.11
C MET A 78 7.88 1.46 0.45
N LYS A 79 8.70 0.77 -0.35
CA LYS A 79 9.63 -0.23 0.19
C LYS A 79 10.51 0.41 1.25
N GLU A 80 10.87 -0.35 2.27
CA GLU A 80 11.74 0.12 3.35
C GLU A 80 13.05 0.70 2.79
N ASN A 81 13.55 1.77 3.42
CA ASN A 81 14.73 2.53 3.01
C ASN A 81 14.62 3.30 1.68
N ILE A 82 13.46 3.33 1.04
CA ILE A 82 13.16 4.22 -0.09
C ILE A 82 12.29 5.37 0.40
N LYS A 83 12.77 6.61 0.26
CA LYS A 83 11.99 7.78 0.66
C LYS A 83 10.82 8.01 -0.30
N PRO A 84 9.68 8.55 0.18
CA PRO A 84 8.51 8.89 -0.63
C PRO A 84 8.70 10.13 -1.53
N THR A 85 9.92 10.32 -2.05
CA THR A 85 10.33 11.47 -2.85
C THR A 85 10.93 11.01 -4.18
N TRP A 86 10.72 11.83 -5.21
CA TRP A 86 11.26 11.65 -6.55
C TRP A 86 12.78 11.91 -6.63
N GLU A 87 13.38 12.60 -5.67
CA GLU A 87 14.83 12.80 -5.54
C GLU A 87 15.56 11.58 -4.93
N ASP A 88 14.82 10.65 -4.31
CA ASP A 88 15.42 9.44 -3.75
C ASP A 88 16.28 8.71 -4.81
N PRO A 89 17.50 8.24 -4.48
CA PRO A 89 18.39 7.61 -5.45
C PRO A 89 17.76 6.45 -6.24
N VAL A 90 16.81 5.72 -5.64
CA VAL A 90 16.11 4.63 -6.30
C VAL A 90 14.98 5.13 -7.20
N ASN A 91 14.30 6.22 -6.84
CA ASN A 91 13.18 6.77 -7.60
C ASN A 91 13.59 7.73 -8.73
N ARG A 92 14.73 8.41 -8.61
CA ARG A 92 15.09 9.56 -9.46
C ARG A 92 15.23 9.27 -10.95
N ASN A 93 15.58 8.04 -11.30
CA ASN A 93 15.72 7.59 -12.69
C ASN A 93 14.48 6.85 -13.21
N GLY A 94 13.45 6.79 -12.36
CA GLY A 94 12.23 6.05 -12.59
C GLY A 94 11.09 6.88 -13.14
N GLY A 95 9.90 6.35 -12.93
CA GLY A 95 8.65 7.00 -13.31
C GLY A 95 7.48 6.38 -12.56
N CYS A 96 6.28 6.79 -12.91
CA CYS A 96 5.08 6.27 -12.29
C CYS A 96 3.95 6.08 -13.31
N PHE A 97 3.15 5.04 -13.10
CA PHE A 97 1.81 4.96 -13.66
C PHE A 97 0.86 5.78 -12.82
N SER A 98 0.02 6.60 -13.45
CA SER A 98 -0.90 7.52 -12.78
C SER A 98 -2.35 7.19 -13.14
N TYR A 99 -3.16 6.90 -12.12
CA TYR A 99 -4.56 6.52 -12.23
C TYR A 99 -5.46 7.55 -11.55
N LYS A 100 -6.50 7.99 -12.25
CA LYS A 100 -7.56 8.86 -11.69
C LYS A 100 -8.68 8.00 -11.12
N ILE A 101 -8.96 8.12 -9.82
CA ILE A 101 -9.98 7.33 -9.11
C ILE A 101 -11.05 8.27 -8.55
N THR A 102 -12.32 8.08 -8.93
CA THR A 102 -13.42 8.87 -8.38
C THR A 102 -13.61 8.61 -6.89
N ASN A 103 -14.04 9.62 -6.12
CA ASN A 103 -14.16 9.51 -4.65
C ASN A 103 -15.03 8.34 -4.16
N LYS A 104 -15.98 7.87 -4.98
CA LYS A 104 -16.80 6.68 -4.69
C LYS A 104 -15.96 5.40 -4.59
N ASN A 105 -14.89 5.28 -5.37
CA ASN A 105 -14.09 4.06 -5.51
C ASN A 105 -12.72 4.16 -4.83
N VAL A 106 -12.42 5.26 -4.14
CA VAL A 106 -11.08 5.54 -3.59
C VAL A 106 -10.64 4.50 -2.56
N GLU A 107 -11.52 4.19 -1.61
CA GLU A 107 -11.19 3.23 -0.54
C GLU A 107 -10.90 1.85 -1.12
N ASP A 108 -11.84 1.31 -1.90
CA ASP A 108 -11.69 0.03 -2.58
C ASP A 108 -10.43 -0.01 -3.46
N ALA A 109 -10.15 1.04 -4.23
CA ALA A 109 -8.98 1.08 -5.09
C ALA A 109 -7.69 1.08 -4.27
N TRP A 110 -7.63 1.85 -3.18
CA TRP A 110 -6.48 1.88 -2.29
C TRP A 110 -6.22 0.51 -1.67
N LYS A 111 -7.23 -0.11 -1.05
CA LYS A 111 -7.12 -1.45 -0.43
C LYS A 111 -6.67 -2.51 -1.43
N ASN A 112 -7.29 -2.55 -2.61
CA ASN A 112 -6.92 -3.52 -3.64
C ASN A 112 -5.46 -3.36 -4.10
N ILE A 113 -5.01 -2.14 -4.38
CA ILE A 113 -3.63 -1.91 -4.81
C ILE A 113 -2.65 -2.22 -3.68
N PHE A 114 -2.96 -1.84 -2.45
CA PHE A 114 -2.17 -2.13 -1.26
C PHE A 114 -1.91 -3.65 -1.14
N TYR A 115 -2.97 -4.46 -1.16
CA TYR A 115 -2.85 -5.91 -1.03
C TYR A 115 -2.14 -6.55 -2.23
N HIS A 116 -2.40 -6.08 -3.45
CA HIS A 116 -1.68 -6.56 -4.62
C HIS A 116 -0.18 -6.22 -4.57
N LEU A 117 0.17 -5.06 -4.02
CA LEU A 117 1.56 -4.62 -3.89
C LEU A 117 2.33 -5.52 -2.91
N ILE A 118 1.86 -5.62 -1.67
CA ILE A 118 2.53 -6.39 -0.62
C ILE A 118 2.57 -7.88 -0.95
N GLY A 119 1.52 -8.39 -1.63
CA GLY A 119 1.41 -9.78 -2.03
C GLY A 119 2.17 -10.12 -3.32
N ASN A 120 2.86 -9.15 -3.95
CA ASN A 120 3.56 -9.33 -5.21
C ASN A 120 2.67 -9.86 -6.35
N THR A 121 1.40 -9.45 -6.40
CA THR A 121 0.40 -9.90 -7.39
C THR A 121 -0.11 -8.81 -8.33
N ILE A 122 0.49 -7.60 -8.32
CA ILE A 122 0.17 -6.52 -9.28
C ILE A 122 0.30 -6.96 -10.75
N SER A 123 1.24 -7.86 -11.04
CA SER A 123 1.57 -8.33 -12.39
C SER A 123 1.97 -9.80 -12.42
N LYS A 124 1.96 -10.40 -13.60
CA LYS A 124 2.61 -11.71 -13.84
C LYS A 124 4.11 -11.57 -14.14
N ASN A 125 4.58 -10.36 -14.47
CA ASN A 125 5.99 -10.12 -14.78
C ASN A 125 6.78 -9.84 -13.48
N LYS A 126 7.62 -10.79 -13.06
CA LYS A 126 8.43 -10.68 -11.84
C LYS A 126 9.45 -9.54 -11.89
N GLN A 127 10.01 -9.21 -13.06
CA GLN A 127 10.97 -8.12 -13.18
C GLN A 127 10.29 -6.75 -13.12
N PHE A 128 9.08 -6.66 -13.66
CA PHE A 128 8.23 -5.50 -13.43
C PHE A 128 7.94 -5.30 -11.94
N ILE A 129 7.50 -6.34 -11.23
CA ILE A 129 7.23 -6.27 -9.77
C ILE A 129 8.47 -5.79 -9.00
N LYS A 130 9.65 -6.34 -9.30
CA LYS A 130 10.92 -5.92 -8.67
C LYS A 130 11.27 -4.45 -8.93
N SER A 131 10.81 -3.88 -10.04
CA SER A 131 11.04 -2.47 -10.34
C SER A 131 10.12 -1.53 -9.55
N ILE A 132 9.03 -2.02 -8.95
CA ILE A 132 8.11 -1.20 -8.16
C ILE A 132 8.77 -0.78 -6.85
N THR A 133 8.78 0.53 -6.58
CA THR A 133 9.34 1.11 -5.34
C THR A 133 8.27 1.49 -4.34
N GLY A 134 7.04 1.70 -4.79
CA GLY A 134 5.92 2.04 -3.91
C GLY A 134 4.67 2.48 -4.64
N ILE A 135 3.67 2.85 -3.85
CA ILE A 135 2.41 3.42 -4.32
C ILE A 135 2.08 4.69 -3.54
N THR A 136 1.33 5.59 -4.16
CA THR A 136 0.91 6.83 -3.52
C THR A 136 -0.53 7.14 -3.85
N ILE A 137 -1.27 7.70 -2.91
CA ILE A 137 -2.58 8.30 -3.17
C ILE A 137 -2.55 9.78 -2.77
N SER A 138 -3.11 10.64 -3.63
CA SER A 138 -3.17 12.08 -3.40
C SER A 138 -4.55 12.64 -3.72
N PRO A 139 -5.16 13.44 -2.83
CA PRO A 139 -6.47 14.00 -3.04
C PRO A 139 -6.49 15.10 -4.10
N LYS A 140 -7.60 15.20 -4.82
CA LYS A 140 -8.02 16.32 -5.67
C LYS A 140 -9.49 16.62 -5.37
N LYS A 141 -10.05 17.69 -5.96
CA LYS A 141 -11.39 18.19 -5.63
C LYS A 141 -12.50 17.11 -5.66
N ASN A 142 -12.54 16.26 -6.69
CA ASN A 142 -13.61 15.27 -6.91
C ASN A 142 -13.09 13.83 -7.14
N PHE A 143 -11.79 13.61 -6.97
CA PHE A 143 -11.13 12.34 -7.25
C PHE A 143 -9.80 12.28 -6.49
N CYS A 144 -9.22 11.09 -6.35
CA CYS A 144 -7.83 10.93 -5.97
C CYS A 144 -6.99 10.49 -7.17
N ILE A 145 -5.70 10.79 -7.12
CA ILE A 145 -4.72 10.22 -8.04
C ILE A 145 -3.96 9.14 -7.29
N ILE A 146 -4.02 7.91 -7.78
CA ILE A 146 -3.15 6.84 -7.32
C ILE A 146 -1.98 6.71 -8.29
N LYS A 147 -0.77 6.57 -7.78
CA LYS A 147 0.41 6.27 -8.59
C LYS A 147 1.08 4.99 -8.14
N ILE A 148 1.63 4.25 -9.09
CA ILE A 148 2.55 3.12 -8.87
C ILE A 148 3.92 3.55 -9.37
N TRP A 149 4.89 3.60 -8.46
CA TRP A 149 6.23 4.13 -8.69
C TRP A 149 7.20 3.01 -9.09
N LEU A 150 8.06 3.29 -10.06
CA LEU A 150 9.10 2.39 -10.54
C LEU A 150 10.48 3.02 -10.35
N SER A 151 11.51 2.19 -10.17
CA SER A 151 12.91 2.59 -10.08
C SER A 151 13.57 2.94 -11.43
N ASN A 152 12.93 2.56 -12.53
CA ASN A 152 13.41 2.81 -13.89
C ASN A 152 12.22 2.93 -14.86
N CYS A 153 12.50 3.33 -16.10
CA CYS A 153 11.48 3.49 -17.14
C CYS A 153 11.43 2.33 -18.15
N ASN A 154 11.91 1.13 -17.80
CA ASN A 154 11.93 -0.01 -18.74
C ASN A 154 10.52 -0.59 -18.99
N TYR A 155 9.56 -0.30 -18.10
CA TYR A 155 8.20 -0.82 -18.16
C TYR A 155 7.18 0.31 -18.20
N GLN A 156 6.81 0.76 -19.40
CA GLN A 156 5.90 1.90 -19.60
C GLN A 156 4.51 1.50 -20.09
N ASN A 157 4.30 0.24 -20.45
CA ASN A 157 3.00 -0.26 -20.88
C ASN A 157 2.10 -0.53 -19.64
N PRO A 158 0.93 0.12 -19.50
CA PRO A 158 0.05 -0.10 -18.36
C PRO A 158 -0.53 -1.53 -18.28
N ASP A 159 -0.48 -2.33 -19.36
CA ASP A 159 -0.97 -3.71 -19.38
C ASP A 159 -0.22 -4.66 -18.43
N PHE A 160 0.95 -4.24 -17.92
CA PHE A 160 1.62 -4.93 -16.83
C PHE A 160 0.79 -4.94 -15.53
N ILE A 161 -0.12 -3.98 -15.34
CA ILE A 161 -0.94 -3.83 -14.14
C ILE A 161 -2.36 -4.29 -14.45
N ARG A 162 -2.86 -5.27 -13.67
CA ARG A 162 -4.21 -5.82 -13.84
C ARG A 162 -4.91 -5.92 -12.49
N ILE A 163 -5.47 -4.79 -12.05
CA ILE A 163 -6.16 -4.66 -10.76
C ILE A 163 -7.58 -4.13 -10.99
N LYS A 164 -8.56 -4.69 -10.28
CA LYS A 164 -9.94 -4.23 -10.32
C LYS A 164 -10.01 -2.73 -9.93
N ASN A 165 -10.90 -1.97 -10.56
CA ASN A 165 -11.08 -0.53 -10.34
C ASN A 165 -9.92 0.37 -10.79
N LEU A 166 -8.89 -0.16 -11.46
CA LEU A 166 -7.87 0.63 -12.16
C LEU A 166 -8.07 0.47 -13.66
N SER A 167 -8.55 1.52 -14.33
CA SER A 167 -8.67 1.52 -15.80
C SER A 167 -7.32 1.86 -16.44
N ASN A 168 -6.77 0.93 -17.22
CA ASN A 168 -5.55 1.17 -18.00
C ASN A 168 -5.77 2.14 -19.17
N GLN A 169 -7.01 2.31 -19.66
CA GLN A 169 -7.32 3.24 -20.75
C GLN A 169 -7.06 4.70 -20.38
N ALA A 170 -7.18 5.05 -19.10
CA ALA A 170 -6.93 6.39 -18.58
C ALA A 170 -5.58 6.48 -17.82
N CYS A 171 -4.75 5.44 -17.89
CA CYS A 171 -3.47 5.40 -17.21
C CYS A 171 -2.41 6.13 -18.03
N LEU A 172 -1.65 7.00 -17.35
CA LEU A 172 -0.52 7.71 -17.95
C LEU A 172 0.78 7.30 -17.26
N PHE A 173 1.76 6.84 -18.03
CA PHE A 173 3.13 6.71 -17.54
C PHE A 173 3.84 8.07 -17.60
N LYS A 174 4.51 8.46 -16.51
CA LYS A 174 5.27 9.71 -16.44
C LYS A 174 6.64 9.44 -15.81
N LYS A 175 7.70 9.83 -16.51
CA LYS A 175 9.07 9.82 -15.97
C LYS A 175 9.19 10.87 -14.86
N HIS A 176 9.94 10.56 -13.80
CA HIS A 176 10.30 11.55 -12.78
C HIS A 176 11.31 12.54 -13.34
N THR A 177 11.17 13.83 -13.03
CA THR A 177 12.04 14.90 -13.54
C THR A 177 12.71 15.68 -12.41
N PRO A 178 13.36 15.03 -11.43
CA PRO A 178 13.90 15.69 -10.24
C PRO A 178 14.77 16.87 -10.66
N THR A 179 14.47 18.06 -10.11
CA THR A 179 15.35 19.21 -10.26
C THR A 179 16.72 18.86 -9.69
N ARG A 180 17.77 19.21 -10.43
CA ARG A 180 19.16 18.93 -10.05
C ARG A 180 19.52 19.55 -8.71
#